data_AF-A0A9P0IXM7-F1
#
_entry.id   AF-A0A9P0IXM7-F1
#
_cell.length_a   1.000
_cell.length_b   1.000
_cell.length_c   1.000
_cell.angle_alpha   90.00
_cell.angle_beta   90.00
_cell.angle_gamma   90.00
#
_symmetry.space_group_name_H-M   'P 1'
#
loop_
_entity.id
_entity.type
_entity.pdbx_description
1 polymer ?
#
loop_
_entity_poly.entity_id
_entity_poly.type
_entity_poly.pdbx_seq_one_letter_code
_entity_poly.pdbx_strand_id
1 'polypeptide(L)'
;MFERSFGKLFLFIAFFKIHGSFEREIELGPCYLSILSPCANNSIQFHLYYINSSDNSPQHDILDNIAPILPFDKNEISSRKFKLVVHGYGGHTDVSGFKLIRDAYLKHNDTVVMVVDWSRLAKLPCYPSAAINTKQAGECAAQFLMGMQENNDGFKATNVHAIGFSLGAHVASFASNAIEKAFGSKFHRISGLDPALPFFATARQHWKLDSTDGDFVDVIHTNAGVYGKLESCGHVDFYMNNGQFQPSCAKAKSNEFIQFFEMFHV
;
A
#
# COMPACT_ATOMS: atom_id res chain seq x y z
N MET A 1 14.96 -43.62 -60.44
CA MET A 1 14.98 -42.14 -60.33
C MET A 1 13.55 -41.71 -60.10
N PHE A 2 13.13 -41.61 -58.84
CA PHE A 2 11.78 -41.18 -58.45
C PHE A 2 11.95 -40.04 -57.46
N GLU A 3 11.52 -38.84 -57.86
CA GLU A 3 11.57 -37.61 -57.10
C GLU A 3 10.62 -37.66 -55.89
N ARG A 4 11.12 -37.10 -54.79
CA ARG A 4 10.42 -36.92 -53.52
C ARG A 4 9.41 -35.79 -53.63
N SER A 5 8.13 -36.06 -53.34
CA SER A 5 7.18 -35.02 -52.92
C SER A 5 6.99 -35.12 -51.41
N PHE A 6 7.39 -34.07 -50.69
CA PHE A 6 7.31 -33.94 -49.23
C PHE A 6 5.85 -33.72 -48.81
N GLY A 7 5.29 -34.65 -48.04
CA GLY A 7 4.04 -34.45 -47.31
C GLY A 7 4.21 -33.42 -46.20
N LYS A 8 3.32 -32.43 -46.14
CA LYS A 8 3.23 -31.46 -45.04
C LYS A 8 2.71 -32.18 -43.78
N LEU A 9 3.61 -32.47 -42.85
CA LEU A 9 3.28 -32.90 -41.50
C LEU A 9 2.84 -31.65 -40.70
N PHE A 10 1.54 -31.50 -40.45
CA PHE A 10 1.04 -30.52 -39.50
C PHE A 10 1.44 -30.96 -38.09
N LEU A 11 2.52 -30.38 -37.58
CA LEU A 11 2.93 -30.52 -36.19
C LEU A 11 2.00 -29.62 -35.36
N PHE A 12 0.95 -30.20 -34.77
CA PHE A 12 0.21 -29.54 -33.70
C PHE A 12 1.14 -29.44 -32.48
N ILE A 13 1.83 -28.31 -32.34
CA ILE A 13 2.52 -27.96 -31.10
C ILE A 13 1.42 -27.60 -30.10
N ALA A 14 1.03 -28.59 -29.29
CA ALA A 14 0.31 -28.32 -28.05
C ALA A 14 1.24 -27.48 -27.16
N PHE A 15 0.98 -26.18 -27.08
CA PHE A 15 1.51 -25.37 -25.99
C PHE A 15 0.87 -25.88 -24.70
N PHE A 16 1.53 -26.81 -24.03
CA PHE A 16 1.32 -27.01 -22.61
C PHE A 16 1.76 -25.71 -21.93
N LYS A 17 0.81 -24.81 -21.67
CA LYS A 17 0.98 -23.80 -20.61
C LYS A 17 1.23 -24.59 -19.34
N ILE A 18 2.48 -24.63 -18.91
CA ILE A 18 2.83 -25.04 -17.56
C ILE A 18 2.24 -23.98 -16.63
N HIS A 19 1.00 -24.19 -16.18
CA HIS A 19 0.47 -23.48 -15.02
C HIS A 19 1.09 -24.13 -13.78
N GLY A 20 2.33 -23.75 -13.50
CA GLY A 20 2.92 -23.93 -12.18
C GLY A 20 2.64 -22.66 -11.38
N SER A 21 1.49 -22.59 -10.72
CA SER A 21 1.25 -21.60 -9.66
C SER A 21 2.18 -21.94 -8.49
N PHE A 22 3.39 -21.38 -8.49
CA PHE A 22 4.32 -21.51 -7.38
C PHE A 22 3.93 -20.50 -6.28
N GLU A 23 2.73 -20.68 -5.75
CA GLU A 23 2.18 -19.87 -4.67
C GLU A 23 2.60 -20.52 -3.36
N ARG A 24 3.43 -19.84 -2.56
CA ARG A 24 3.78 -20.32 -1.22
C ARG A 24 3.76 -19.16 -0.24
N GLU A 25 2.64 -19.05 0.49
CA GLU A 25 2.76 -18.50 1.84
C GLU A 25 3.59 -19.51 2.65
N ILE A 26 4.79 -19.11 3.04
CA ILE A 26 5.68 -19.94 3.84
C ILE A 26 5.46 -19.56 5.30
N GLU A 27 5.04 -20.53 6.11
CA GLU A 27 4.94 -20.37 7.55
C GLU A 27 6.31 -20.60 8.20
N LEU A 28 6.79 -19.59 8.93
CA LEU A 28 8.02 -19.62 9.71
C LEU A 28 7.64 -19.44 11.19
N GLY A 29 7.13 -20.51 11.80
CA GLY A 29 6.52 -20.44 13.13
C GLY A 29 5.28 -19.53 13.10
N PRO A 30 5.19 -18.48 13.94
CA PRO A 30 4.05 -17.55 13.93
C PRO A 30 4.08 -16.53 12.79
N CYS A 31 5.12 -16.55 11.96
CA CYS A 31 5.40 -15.58 10.91
C CYS A 31 5.03 -16.11 9.53
N TYR A 32 4.54 -15.22 8.67
CA TYR A 32 4.18 -15.54 7.30
C TYR A 32 5.11 -14.81 6.34
N LEU A 33 5.60 -15.52 5.34
CA LEU A 33 6.31 -14.95 4.21
C LEU A 33 5.50 -15.22 2.94
N SER A 34 4.98 -14.16 2.33
CA SER A 34 4.16 -14.24 1.13
C SER A 34 4.99 -13.76 -0.06
N ILE A 35 5.24 -14.67 -0.99
CA ILE A 35 6.03 -14.43 -2.20
C ILE A 35 5.19 -14.88 -3.38
N LEU A 36 4.85 -13.93 -4.26
CA LEU A 36 4.08 -14.17 -5.48
C LEU A 36 2.73 -14.86 -5.19
N SER A 37 2.16 -14.61 -4.02
CA SER A 37 0.84 -15.13 -3.66
C SER A 37 -0.24 -14.35 -4.42
N PRO A 38 -1.38 -14.98 -4.77
CA PRO A 38 -2.48 -14.24 -5.37
C PRO A 38 -3.03 -13.22 -4.39
N CYS A 39 -3.32 -12.02 -4.89
CA CYS A 39 -3.93 -10.95 -4.11
C CYS A 39 -5.40 -11.22 -3.77
N ALA A 40 -6.00 -12.23 -4.41
CA ALA A 40 -7.34 -12.74 -4.08
C ALA A 40 -7.40 -13.45 -2.70
N ASN A 41 -6.25 -13.75 -2.07
CA ASN A 41 -6.25 -14.34 -0.73
C ASN A 41 -6.63 -13.30 0.35
N ASN A 42 -7.26 -13.76 1.43
CA ASN A 42 -7.71 -12.94 2.56
C ASN A 42 -6.56 -12.45 3.47
N SER A 43 -5.30 -12.58 3.06
CA SER A 43 -4.13 -12.10 3.80
C SER A 43 -4.00 -10.58 3.81
N ILE A 44 -4.60 -9.94 2.81
CA ILE A 44 -4.66 -8.48 2.65
C ILE A 44 -6.13 -8.15 2.40
N GLN A 45 -6.67 -7.15 3.08
CA GLN A 45 -8.05 -6.71 2.93
C GLN A 45 -8.09 -5.20 2.66
N PHE A 46 -9.08 -4.76 1.88
CA PHE A 46 -9.24 -3.35 1.52
C PHE A 46 -10.53 -2.81 2.13
N HIS A 47 -10.38 -1.87 3.06
CA HIS A 47 -11.49 -1.25 3.77
C HIS A 47 -11.76 0.13 3.16
N LEU A 48 -13.01 0.41 2.81
CA LEU A 48 -13.46 1.68 2.27
C LEU A 48 -14.24 2.43 3.35
N TYR A 49 -13.84 3.67 3.64
CA TYR A 49 -14.56 4.57 4.55
C TYR A 49 -14.91 5.87 3.82
N TYR A 50 -16.15 6.35 4.01
CA TYR A 50 -16.66 7.56 3.38
C TYR A 50 -17.85 8.12 4.17
N ILE A 51 -18.23 9.36 3.85
CA ILE A 51 -19.47 9.97 4.34
C ILE A 51 -20.53 9.85 3.24
N ASN A 52 -21.68 9.25 3.56
CA ASN A 52 -22.80 9.15 2.64
C ASN A 52 -23.38 10.54 2.34
N SER A 53 -23.49 10.89 1.06
CA SER A 53 -23.98 12.19 0.60
C SER A 53 -25.44 12.47 0.98
N SER A 54 -26.24 11.42 1.19
CA SER A 54 -27.68 11.54 1.42
C SER A 54 -28.05 11.94 2.85
N ASP A 55 -27.34 11.39 3.84
CA ASP A 55 -27.66 11.52 5.27
C ASP A 55 -26.48 11.95 6.15
N ASN A 56 -25.31 12.22 5.54
CA ASN A 56 -24.05 12.53 6.22
C ASN A 56 -23.60 11.47 7.24
N SER A 57 -24.04 10.22 7.10
CA SER A 57 -23.60 9.12 7.97
C SER A 57 -22.23 8.58 7.53
N PRO A 58 -21.36 8.19 8.48
CA PRO A 58 -20.14 7.46 8.17
C PRO A 58 -20.46 6.04 7.71
N GLN A 59 -19.85 5.61 6.63
CA GLN A 59 -19.98 4.29 6.04
C GLN A 59 -18.64 3.54 6.06
N HIS A 60 -18.70 2.21 6.14
CA HIS A 60 -17.55 1.32 6.10
C HIS A 60 -17.90 0.04 5.34
N ASP A 61 -17.21 -0.18 4.21
CA ASP A 61 -17.32 -1.38 3.39
C ASP A 61 -15.98 -2.13 3.35
N ILE A 62 -16.01 -3.46 3.17
CA ILE A 62 -14.84 -4.26 2.80
C ILE A 62 -15.03 -4.65 1.34
N LEU A 63 -14.06 -4.29 0.50
CA LEU A 63 -14.15 -4.46 -0.94
C LEU A 63 -13.45 -5.74 -1.42
N ASP A 64 -13.87 -6.24 -2.57
CA ASP A 64 -13.18 -7.34 -3.26
C ASP A 64 -11.75 -6.94 -3.65
N ASN A 65 -10.81 -7.86 -3.48
CA ASN A 65 -9.39 -7.58 -3.69
C ASN A 65 -9.01 -7.42 -5.17
N ILE A 66 -9.82 -7.94 -6.10
CA ILE A 66 -9.50 -8.01 -7.53
C ILE A 66 -10.45 -7.14 -8.35
N ALA A 67 -11.77 -7.21 -8.10
CA ALA A 67 -12.78 -6.48 -8.84
C ALA A 67 -13.65 -5.61 -7.91
N PRO A 68 -13.05 -4.63 -7.19
CA PRO A 68 -13.79 -3.77 -6.28
C PRO A 68 -14.76 -2.84 -7.04
N ILE A 69 -15.96 -2.69 -6.51
CA ILE A 69 -16.98 -1.76 -7.00
C ILE A 69 -17.21 -0.69 -5.92
N LEU A 70 -17.15 0.57 -6.30
CA LEU A 70 -17.43 1.71 -5.44
C LEU A 70 -18.94 1.94 -5.31
N PRO A 71 -19.44 2.31 -4.13
CA PRO A 71 -20.87 2.55 -3.88
C PRO A 71 -21.33 3.93 -4.37
N PHE A 72 -20.74 4.44 -5.46
CA PHE A 72 -20.92 5.81 -5.96
C PHE A 72 -21.23 5.77 -7.45
N ASP A 73 -21.98 6.75 -7.95
CA ASP A 73 -22.09 6.94 -9.39
C ASP A 73 -20.84 7.62 -9.99
N LYS A 74 -20.73 7.61 -11.32
CA LYS A 74 -19.60 8.18 -12.06
C LYS A 74 -19.32 9.66 -11.74
N ASN A 75 -20.37 10.47 -11.57
CA ASN A 75 -20.22 11.90 -11.31
C ASN A 75 -19.68 12.11 -9.89
N GLU A 76 -20.22 11.34 -8.95
CA GLU A 76 -19.77 11.33 -7.57
C GLU A 76 -18.30 10.90 -7.49
N ILE A 77 -17.92 9.76 -8.09
CA ILE A 77 -16.53 9.26 -8.17
C ILE A 77 -15.59 10.35 -8.68
N SER A 78 -15.96 11.02 -9.77
CA SER A 78 -15.13 12.06 -10.40
C SER A 78 -14.93 13.29 -9.52
N SER A 79 -15.81 13.51 -8.54
CA SER A 79 -15.72 14.61 -7.57
C SER A 79 -15.02 14.23 -6.26
N ARG A 80 -14.84 12.92 -5.99
CA ARG A 80 -14.20 12.43 -4.76
C ARG A 80 -12.68 12.53 -4.81
N LYS A 81 -12.07 12.72 -3.64
CA LYS A 81 -10.64 12.57 -3.38
C LYS A 81 -10.37 11.23 -2.73
N PHE A 82 -9.50 10.43 -3.34
CA PHE A 82 -9.17 9.09 -2.84
C PHE A 82 -7.87 9.11 -2.05
N LYS A 83 -7.91 8.63 -0.81
CA LYS A 83 -6.77 8.49 0.10
C LYS A 83 -6.51 7.02 0.36
N LEU A 84 -5.34 6.51 -0.01
CA LEU A 84 -4.91 5.16 0.33
C LEU A 84 -4.05 5.22 1.59
N VAL A 85 -4.48 4.63 2.70
CA VAL A 85 -3.76 4.66 3.98
C VAL A 85 -3.24 3.27 4.30
N VAL A 86 -1.94 3.17 4.61
CA VAL A 86 -1.24 1.90 4.77
C VAL A 86 -0.48 1.86 6.09
N HIS A 87 -0.83 0.89 6.94
CA HIS A 87 -0.19 0.70 8.25
C HIS A 87 1.19 0.06 8.15
N GLY A 88 1.94 0.13 9.24
CA GLY A 88 3.27 -0.45 9.36
C GLY A 88 3.27 -1.83 10.01
N TYR A 89 4.46 -2.23 10.46
CA TYR A 89 4.69 -3.41 11.29
C TYR A 89 3.73 -3.44 12.48
N GLY A 90 3.16 -4.58 12.87
CA GLY A 90 2.22 -4.71 14.00
C GLY A 90 0.91 -3.92 13.89
N GLY A 91 0.69 -3.17 12.81
CA GLY A 91 -0.51 -2.37 12.59
C GLY A 91 -1.71 -3.21 12.14
N HIS A 92 -2.90 -2.63 12.30
CA HIS A 92 -4.19 -3.12 11.82
C HIS A 92 -5.20 -1.96 11.79
N THR A 93 -6.37 -2.17 11.18
CA THR A 93 -7.43 -1.16 11.01
C THR A 93 -7.92 -0.52 12.32
N ASP A 94 -7.86 -1.25 13.42
CA ASP A 94 -8.35 -0.79 14.73
C ASP A 94 -7.38 0.05 15.58
N VAL A 95 -6.13 0.22 15.15
CA VAL A 95 -5.14 1.01 15.90
C VAL A 95 -5.56 2.48 15.96
N SER A 96 -5.50 3.08 17.15
CA SER A 96 -5.98 4.45 17.42
C SER A 96 -5.44 5.49 16.43
N GLY A 97 -4.18 5.40 16.06
CA GLY A 97 -3.57 6.28 15.08
C GLY A 97 -4.27 6.27 13.72
N PHE A 98 -4.53 5.08 13.18
CA PHE A 98 -5.21 4.94 11.88
C PHE A 98 -6.62 5.50 11.92
N LYS A 99 -7.33 5.31 13.04
CA LYS A 99 -8.63 5.94 13.27
C LYS A 99 -8.52 7.46 13.21
N LEU A 100 -7.50 8.06 13.81
CA LEU A 100 -7.31 9.52 13.78
C LEU A 100 -7.05 10.06 12.35
N ILE A 101 -6.19 9.42 11.55
CA ILE A 101 -5.97 9.85 10.15
C ILE A 101 -7.25 9.70 9.34
N ARG A 102 -7.92 8.54 9.45
CA ARG A 102 -9.18 8.29 8.76
C ARG A 102 -10.21 9.35 9.13
N ASP A 103 -10.45 9.56 10.41
CA ASP A 103 -11.48 10.47 10.91
C ASP A 103 -11.15 11.92 10.53
N ALA A 104 -9.87 12.31 10.52
CA ALA A 104 -9.45 13.63 10.04
C ALA A 104 -9.78 13.83 8.55
N TYR A 105 -9.53 12.83 7.71
CA TYR A 105 -9.91 12.89 6.29
C TYR A 105 -11.42 12.88 6.08
N LEU A 106 -12.17 12.10 6.87
CA LEU A 106 -13.63 12.00 6.77
C LEU A 106 -14.37 13.27 7.25
N LYS A 107 -13.68 14.23 7.88
CA LYS A 107 -14.24 15.59 8.08
C LYS A 107 -14.50 16.32 6.76
N HIS A 108 -13.87 15.88 5.67
CA HIS A 108 -14.12 16.36 4.33
C HIS A 108 -15.05 15.39 3.62
N ASN A 109 -16.31 15.80 3.43
CA ASN A 109 -17.32 14.94 2.83
C ASN A 109 -16.88 14.41 1.46
N ASP A 110 -16.13 15.17 0.66
CA ASP A 110 -15.62 14.77 -0.66
C ASP A 110 -14.47 13.73 -0.61
N THR A 111 -14.08 13.25 0.56
CA THR A 111 -12.94 12.34 0.71
C THR A 111 -13.37 10.90 0.98
N VAL A 112 -12.73 9.97 0.27
CA VAL A 112 -12.88 8.53 0.44
C VAL A 112 -11.54 7.98 0.94
N VAL A 113 -11.57 7.25 2.06
CA VAL A 113 -10.39 6.67 2.69
C VAL A 113 -10.39 5.15 2.46
N MET A 114 -9.40 4.67 1.71
CA MET A 114 -9.13 3.26 1.47
C MET A 114 -8.00 2.82 2.39
N VAL A 115 -8.25 1.89 3.30
CA VAL A 115 -7.22 1.33 4.20
C VAL A 115 -6.79 -0.03 3.68
N VAL A 116 -5.47 -0.21 3.55
CA VAL A 116 -4.86 -1.51 3.24
C VAL A 116 -4.57 -2.22 4.57
N ASP A 117 -5.38 -3.23 4.91
CA ASP A 117 -5.15 -4.10 6.06
C ASP A 117 -4.30 -5.29 5.60
N TRP A 118 -3.02 -5.28 5.96
CA TRP A 118 -2.06 -6.37 5.72
C TRP A 118 -1.51 -6.90 7.04
N SER A 119 -2.29 -6.78 8.11
CA SER A 119 -1.92 -7.12 9.50
C SER A 119 -1.41 -8.56 9.66
N ARG A 120 -1.96 -9.51 8.91
CA ARG A 120 -1.49 -10.92 8.89
C ARG A 120 -0.02 -11.02 8.45
N LEU A 121 0.37 -10.23 7.46
CA LEU A 121 1.71 -10.20 6.89
C LEU A 121 2.67 -9.27 7.66
N ALA A 122 2.13 -8.32 8.43
CA ALA A 122 2.87 -7.35 9.24
C ALA A 122 3.03 -7.76 10.72
N LYS A 123 2.61 -8.96 11.12
CA LYS A 123 2.44 -9.40 12.50
C LYS A 123 3.68 -9.27 13.41
N LEU A 124 3.50 -8.96 14.69
CA LEU A 124 4.54 -9.06 15.73
C LEU A 124 4.76 -10.52 16.17
N PRO A 125 5.99 -10.99 16.45
CA PRO A 125 7.30 -10.34 16.38
C PRO A 125 8.03 -10.62 15.05
N CYS A 126 7.33 -10.60 13.91
CA CYS A 126 7.83 -11.08 12.61
C CYS A 126 8.42 -9.99 11.71
N TYR A 127 9.37 -9.18 12.21
CA TYR A 127 9.86 -8.02 11.46
C TYR A 127 10.53 -8.39 10.11
N PRO A 128 11.46 -9.37 10.04
CA PRO A 128 12.13 -9.69 8.78
C PRO A 128 11.16 -10.11 7.68
N SER A 129 10.17 -10.95 8.00
CA SER A 129 9.16 -11.36 7.03
C SER A 129 8.22 -10.22 6.69
N ALA A 130 7.81 -9.39 7.65
CA ALA A 130 6.97 -8.22 7.40
C ALA A 130 7.65 -7.22 6.45
N ALA A 131 8.95 -6.97 6.62
CA ALA A 131 9.73 -6.12 5.72
C ALA A 131 9.75 -6.68 4.30
N ILE A 132 9.93 -7.99 4.12
CA ILE A 132 9.90 -8.64 2.80
C ILE A 132 8.49 -8.60 2.19
N ASN A 133 7.46 -8.81 3.00
CA ASN A 133 6.05 -8.82 2.58
C ASN A 133 5.57 -7.45 2.10
N THR A 134 6.28 -6.35 2.38
CA THR A 134 5.90 -5.01 1.89
C THR A 134 5.72 -4.97 0.38
N LYS A 135 6.56 -5.69 -0.37
CA LYS A 135 6.46 -5.80 -1.83
C LYS A 135 5.16 -6.48 -2.25
N GLN A 136 4.83 -7.61 -1.65
CA GLN A 136 3.58 -8.33 -1.92
C GLN A 136 2.36 -7.47 -1.56
N ALA A 137 2.38 -6.80 -0.40
CA ALA A 137 1.29 -5.92 0.00
C ALA A 137 1.10 -4.76 -0.98
N GLY A 138 2.21 -4.17 -1.48
CA GLY A 138 2.16 -3.08 -2.45
C GLY A 138 1.65 -3.55 -3.81
N GLU A 139 2.13 -4.69 -4.31
CA GLU A 139 1.65 -5.30 -5.56
C GLU A 139 0.15 -5.63 -5.49
N CYS A 140 -0.35 -6.09 -4.34
CA CYS A 140 -1.78 -6.32 -4.14
C CYS A 140 -2.59 -5.03 -4.03
N ALA A 141 -2.08 -4.01 -3.36
CA ALA A 141 -2.73 -2.70 -3.35
C ALA A 141 -2.82 -2.10 -4.76
N ALA A 142 -1.79 -2.28 -5.59
CA ALA A 142 -1.83 -1.89 -6.98
C ALA A 142 -2.89 -2.67 -7.77
N GLN A 143 -2.95 -4.00 -7.62
CA GLN A 143 -3.98 -4.83 -8.28
C GLN A 143 -5.39 -4.40 -7.91
N PHE A 144 -5.64 -4.15 -6.62
CA PHE A 144 -6.91 -3.61 -6.14
C PHE A 144 -7.27 -2.28 -6.82
N LEU A 145 -6.34 -1.33 -6.90
CA LEU A 145 -6.59 -0.03 -7.54
C LEU A 145 -6.75 -0.13 -9.07
N MET A 146 -6.03 -1.04 -9.72
CA MET A 146 -6.19 -1.33 -11.15
C MET A 146 -7.58 -1.90 -11.43
N GLY A 147 -8.00 -2.90 -10.66
CA GLY A 147 -9.36 -3.46 -10.74
C GLY A 147 -10.44 -2.42 -10.43
N MET A 148 -10.18 -1.51 -9.48
CA MET A 148 -11.08 -0.39 -9.22
C MET A 148 -11.21 0.54 -10.43
N GLN A 149 -10.11 0.86 -11.11
CA GLN A 149 -10.13 1.68 -12.33
C GLN A 149 -10.87 0.98 -13.48
N GLU A 150 -10.76 -0.34 -13.60
CA GLU A 150 -11.46 -1.11 -14.62
C GLU A 150 -12.97 -1.18 -14.38
N ASN A 151 -13.41 -1.27 -13.11
CA ASN A 151 -14.81 -1.48 -12.76
C ASN A 151 -15.59 -0.19 -12.43
N ASN A 152 -14.89 0.94 -12.25
CA ASN A 152 -15.51 2.18 -11.76
C ASN A 152 -15.17 3.36 -12.66
N ASP A 153 -16.08 3.64 -13.59
CA ASP A 153 -16.02 4.79 -14.50
C ASP A 153 -15.77 6.10 -13.73
N GLY A 154 -14.72 6.82 -14.11
CA GLY A 154 -14.33 8.09 -13.48
C GLY A 154 -13.25 7.96 -12.41
N PHE A 155 -12.97 6.75 -11.92
CA PHE A 155 -11.84 6.51 -11.03
C PHE A 155 -10.53 6.41 -11.83
N LYS A 156 -9.43 6.89 -11.24
CA LYS A 156 -8.07 6.70 -11.78
C LYS A 156 -7.15 6.30 -10.65
N ALA A 157 -6.48 5.16 -10.80
CA ALA A 157 -5.51 4.64 -9.84
C ALA A 157 -4.35 5.63 -9.59
N THR A 158 -4.01 6.46 -10.59
CA THR A 158 -2.98 7.49 -10.50
C THR A 158 -3.43 8.73 -9.72
N ASN A 159 -4.75 8.99 -9.62
CA ASN A 159 -5.33 10.11 -8.85
C ASN A 159 -5.57 9.74 -7.37
N VAL A 160 -4.64 8.98 -6.80
CA VAL A 160 -4.68 8.55 -5.41
C VAL A 160 -3.56 9.27 -4.65
N HIS A 161 -3.89 9.76 -3.44
CA HIS A 161 -2.89 10.18 -2.47
C HIS A 161 -2.63 9.00 -1.54
N ALA A 162 -1.46 8.38 -1.62
CA ALA A 162 -1.06 7.30 -0.74
C ALA A 162 -0.36 7.86 0.51
N ILE A 163 -0.71 7.32 1.68
CA ILE A 163 -0.18 7.71 2.98
C ILE A 163 0.27 6.42 3.68
N GLY A 164 1.57 6.25 3.87
CA GLY A 164 2.13 5.02 4.42
C GLY A 164 2.96 5.28 5.67
N PHE A 165 2.68 4.55 6.76
CA PHE A 165 3.43 4.65 8.02
C PHE A 165 4.45 3.52 8.18
N SER A 166 5.68 3.83 8.58
CA SER A 166 6.74 2.85 8.83
C SER A 166 6.93 1.93 7.62
N LEU A 167 6.74 0.61 7.75
CA LEU A 167 6.76 -0.33 6.62
C LEU A 167 5.72 -0.01 5.53
N GLY A 168 4.59 0.60 5.91
CA GLY A 168 3.52 1.00 4.99
C GLY A 168 3.95 2.10 4.00
N ALA A 169 4.96 2.89 4.34
CA ALA A 169 5.55 3.86 3.40
C ALA A 169 6.18 3.14 2.19
N HIS A 170 6.81 1.99 2.42
CA HIS A 170 7.38 1.15 1.36
C HIS A 170 6.32 0.38 0.60
N VAL A 171 5.25 -0.08 1.27
CA VAL A 171 4.08 -0.65 0.60
C VAL A 171 3.46 0.34 -0.40
N ALA A 172 3.32 1.62 -0.01
CA ALA A 172 2.81 2.66 -0.90
C ALA A 172 3.72 2.90 -2.12
N SER A 173 5.04 2.91 -1.92
CA SER A 173 6.05 2.97 -3.00
C SER A 173 5.91 1.80 -3.98
N PHE A 174 5.88 0.57 -3.47
CA PHE A 174 5.71 -0.62 -4.31
C PHE A 174 4.38 -0.64 -5.08
N ALA A 175 3.29 -0.17 -4.45
CA ALA A 175 2.01 -0.03 -5.15
C ALA A 175 2.12 0.98 -6.31
N SER A 176 2.77 2.12 -6.08
CA SER A 176 2.97 3.13 -7.11
C SER A 176 3.83 2.63 -8.28
N ASN A 177 4.93 1.92 -8.00
CA ASN A 177 5.78 1.36 -9.05
C ASN A 177 5.04 0.32 -9.91
N ALA A 178 4.16 -0.49 -9.28
CA ALA A 178 3.35 -1.45 -10.01
C ALA A 178 2.30 -0.76 -10.91
N ILE A 179 1.70 0.34 -10.45
CA ILE A 179 0.79 1.19 -11.24
C ILE A 179 1.53 1.87 -12.38
N GLU A 180 2.73 2.40 -12.13
CA GLU A 180 3.58 3.01 -13.16
C GLU A 180 3.95 2.00 -14.24
N LYS A 181 4.27 0.76 -13.86
CA LYS A 181 4.52 -0.31 -14.81
C LYS A 181 3.29 -0.64 -15.68
N ALA A 182 2.08 -0.54 -15.13
CA ALA A 182 0.84 -0.86 -15.83
C ALA A 182 0.34 0.28 -16.74
N PHE A 183 0.44 1.53 -16.28
CA PHE A 183 -0.18 2.69 -16.94
C PHE A 183 0.82 3.74 -17.44
N GLY A 184 2.11 3.60 -17.16
CA GLY A 184 3.13 4.60 -17.48
C GLY A 184 3.01 5.87 -16.64
N SER A 185 2.33 5.80 -15.50
CA SER A 185 2.08 6.92 -14.60
C SER A 185 1.96 6.42 -13.16
N LYS A 186 2.45 7.21 -12.22
CA LYS A 186 2.55 6.86 -10.79
C LYS A 186 1.46 7.55 -9.96
N PHE A 187 1.47 7.34 -8.66
CA PHE A 187 0.61 8.11 -7.77
C PHE A 187 0.89 9.60 -7.86
N HIS A 188 -0.19 10.39 -7.84
CA HIS A 188 -0.09 11.85 -7.79
C HIS A 188 0.66 12.32 -6.53
N ARG A 189 0.44 11.66 -5.39
CA ARG A 189 1.16 11.98 -4.16
C ARG A 189 1.40 10.76 -3.28
N ILE A 190 2.57 10.70 -2.66
CA ILE A 190 2.89 9.80 -1.55
C ILE A 190 3.33 10.61 -0.33
N SER A 191 2.65 10.46 0.79
CA SER A 191 3.14 10.90 2.09
C SER A 191 3.76 9.74 2.86
N GLY A 192 5.08 9.77 3.03
CA GLY A 192 5.85 8.81 3.83
C GLY A 192 5.92 9.23 5.29
N LEU A 193 5.26 8.47 6.16
CA LEU A 193 5.13 8.77 7.57
C LEU A 193 6.14 7.93 8.36
N ASP A 194 7.27 8.53 8.71
CA ASP A 194 8.44 7.92 9.36
C ASP A 194 8.85 6.57 8.71
N PRO A 195 9.23 6.56 7.41
CA PRO A 195 9.48 5.32 6.67
C PRO A 195 10.52 4.45 7.35
N ALA A 196 10.30 3.13 7.39
CA ALA A 196 11.15 2.23 8.17
C ALA A 196 12.60 2.14 7.66
N LEU A 197 13.57 2.10 8.57
CA LEU A 197 14.99 1.97 8.26
C LEU A 197 15.48 0.51 8.20
N PRO A 198 15.21 -0.37 9.18
CA PRO A 198 15.74 -1.72 9.16
C PRO A 198 15.23 -2.50 7.94
N PHE A 199 16.12 -3.21 7.25
CA PHE A 199 15.93 -3.84 5.92
C PHE A 199 15.89 -2.90 4.70
N PHE A 200 15.76 -1.58 4.88
CA PHE A 200 15.71 -0.61 3.78
C PHE A 200 16.94 0.31 3.70
N ALA A 201 17.75 0.40 4.76
CA ALA A 201 18.96 1.23 4.81
C ALA A 201 19.90 1.00 3.60
N THR A 202 20.18 -0.27 3.30
CA THR A 202 21.07 -0.70 2.20
C THR A 202 20.32 -1.21 0.97
N ALA A 203 18.98 -1.18 0.99
CA ALA A 203 18.18 -1.58 -0.15
C ALA A 203 18.42 -0.61 -1.34
N ARG A 204 18.35 -1.16 -2.55
CA ARG A 204 18.41 -0.36 -3.78
C ARG A 204 17.23 0.63 -3.81
N GLN A 205 17.37 1.75 -4.52
CA GLN A 205 16.33 2.80 -4.58
C GLN A 205 14.95 2.21 -4.93
N HIS A 206 14.83 1.44 -6.02
CA HIS A 206 13.59 0.75 -6.41
C HIS A 206 13.10 -0.38 -5.47
N TRP A 207 13.71 -0.55 -4.28
CA TRP A 207 13.26 -1.46 -3.22
C TRP A 207 12.91 -0.73 -1.94
N LYS A 208 12.81 0.59 -1.97
CA LYS A 208 12.43 1.43 -0.83
C LYS A 208 11.73 2.70 -1.33
N LEU A 209 11.07 3.39 -0.42
CA LEU A 209 10.46 4.69 -0.75
C LEU A 209 11.56 5.66 -1.18
N ASP A 210 11.38 6.29 -2.33
CA ASP A 210 12.15 7.43 -2.82
C ASP A 210 11.29 8.45 -3.61
N SER A 211 11.88 9.59 -3.97
CA SER A 211 11.18 10.69 -4.61
C SER A 211 10.58 10.33 -5.98
N THR A 212 11.12 9.34 -6.68
CA THR A 212 10.65 8.94 -8.00
C THR A 212 9.32 8.19 -7.96
N ASP A 213 8.91 7.68 -6.80
CA ASP A 213 7.72 6.85 -6.62
C ASP A 213 6.39 7.61 -6.76
N GLY A 214 6.38 8.94 -6.71
CA GLY A 214 5.18 9.76 -6.93
C GLY A 214 5.49 10.98 -7.78
N ASP A 215 4.45 11.65 -8.30
CA ASP A 215 4.62 12.98 -8.90
C ASP A 215 5.08 13.99 -7.84
N PHE A 216 4.60 13.79 -6.61
CA PHE A 216 5.08 14.46 -5.42
C PHE A 216 5.20 13.48 -4.26
N VAL A 217 6.29 13.58 -3.49
CA VAL A 217 6.57 12.70 -2.35
C VAL A 217 6.99 13.58 -1.20
N ASP A 218 6.22 13.59 -0.12
CA ASP A 218 6.55 14.30 1.10
C ASP A 218 6.75 13.33 2.25
N VAL A 219 7.82 13.52 3.01
CA VAL A 219 8.22 12.59 4.05
C VAL A 219 8.30 13.31 5.39
N ILE A 220 7.76 12.70 6.43
CA ILE A 220 7.82 13.21 7.80
C ILE A 220 8.66 12.24 8.62
N HIS A 221 9.79 12.71 9.11
CA HIS A 221 10.72 11.95 9.95
C HIS A 221 10.48 12.30 11.41
N THR A 222 10.24 11.27 12.23
CA THR A 222 9.95 11.43 13.67
C THR A 222 10.81 10.55 14.56
N ASN A 223 11.39 9.47 14.01
CA ASN A 223 12.31 8.58 14.73
C ASN A 223 13.50 8.13 13.84
N ALA A 224 14.05 9.09 13.09
CA ALA A 224 15.14 8.94 12.14
C ALA A 224 16.40 8.36 12.78
N GLY A 225 16.97 7.32 12.17
CA GLY A 225 18.21 6.68 12.62
C GLY A 225 18.02 5.62 13.71
N VAL A 226 16.81 5.44 14.24
CA VAL A 226 16.47 4.33 15.14
C VAL A 226 15.54 3.34 14.44
N TYR A 227 14.29 3.75 14.18
CA TYR A 227 13.32 2.95 13.43
C TYR A 227 12.97 3.57 12.08
N GLY A 228 13.01 4.90 11.98
CA GLY A 228 12.78 5.65 10.74
C GLY A 228 14.07 5.88 9.95
N LYS A 229 13.94 6.09 8.64
CA LYS A 229 15.05 6.45 7.75
C LYS A 229 15.71 7.76 8.21
N LEU A 230 17.02 7.86 8.03
CA LEU A 230 17.74 9.10 8.30
C LEU A 230 17.91 9.92 7.02
N GLU A 231 18.14 9.23 5.90
CA GLU A 231 18.30 9.85 4.61
C GLU A 231 16.99 10.48 4.11
N SER A 232 17.12 11.61 3.41
CA SER A 232 16.01 12.18 2.66
C SER A 232 15.52 11.19 1.61
N CYS A 233 14.20 10.99 1.53
CA CYS A 233 13.61 10.11 0.53
C CYS A 233 12.31 10.64 -0.09
N GLY A 234 12.01 11.93 0.09
CA GLY A 234 10.96 12.62 -0.62
C GLY A 234 11.50 13.67 -1.61
N HIS A 235 10.59 14.33 -2.28
CA HIS A 235 10.83 15.65 -2.86
C HIS A 235 10.99 16.70 -1.75
N VAL A 236 10.27 16.52 -0.64
CA VAL A 236 10.37 17.35 0.57
C VAL A 236 10.40 16.42 1.79
N ASP A 237 11.35 16.66 2.70
CA ASP A 237 11.51 15.90 3.93
C ASP A 237 11.42 16.85 5.14
N PHE A 238 10.50 16.53 6.06
CA PHE A 238 10.26 17.27 7.30
C PHE A 238 10.84 16.50 8.48
N TYR A 239 11.83 17.06 9.16
CA TYR A 239 12.45 16.46 10.34
C TYR A 239 11.85 17.08 11.60
N MET A 240 10.79 16.47 12.12
CA MET A 240 10.04 17.01 13.25
C MET A 240 10.87 16.93 14.53
N ASN A 241 11.07 18.06 15.22
CA ASN A 241 11.94 18.12 16.41
C ASN A 241 13.32 17.49 16.15
N ASN A 242 13.95 17.88 15.03
CA ASN A 242 15.19 17.30 14.49
C ASN A 242 15.09 15.83 14.04
N GLY A 243 13.88 15.27 13.99
CA GLY A 243 13.57 13.97 13.41
C GLY A 243 13.86 12.77 14.31
N GLN A 244 14.49 12.92 15.48
CA GLN A 244 14.94 11.79 16.30
C GLN A 244 14.18 11.63 17.61
N PHE A 245 13.85 12.74 18.29
CA PHE A 245 13.27 12.70 19.63
C PHE A 245 12.05 13.61 19.72
N GLN A 246 10.90 13.01 20.06
CA GLN A 246 9.64 13.73 20.15
C GLN A 246 9.31 14.03 21.63
N PRO A 247 9.03 15.29 22.01
CA PRO A 247 8.97 15.73 23.41
C PRO A 247 8.03 14.94 24.35
N SER A 248 6.96 14.34 23.82
CA SER A 248 5.96 13.59 24.61
C SER A 248 6.26 12.09 24.71
N CYS A 249 7.17 11.54 23.90
CA CYS A 249 7.48 10.10 23.90
C CYS A 249 8.23 9.64 25.15
N ALA A 250 9.08 10.50 25.73
CA ALA A 250 9.85 10.17 26.94
C ALA A 250 8.97 10.04 28.21
N LYS A 251 7.74 10.57 28.17
CA LYS A 251 6.80 10.58 29.30
C LYS A 251 5.68 9.54 29.16
N ALA A 252 5.50 8.98 27.97
CA ALA A 252 4.42 8.06 27.66
C ALA A 252 4.78 6.62 28.10
N LYS A 253 3.92 6.01 28.92
CA LYS A 253 3.93 4.55 29.18
C LYS A 253 3.21 3.75 28.08
N SER A 254 2.88 4.38 26.93
CA SER A 254 2.09 3.79 25.85
C SER A 254 2.92 3.53 24.59
N ASN A 255 2.51 2.49 23.86
CA ASN A 255 3.14 1.94 22.66
C ASN A 255 3.46 3.01 21.60
N GLU A 256 4.63 2.88 20.97
CA GLU A 256 5.20 3.76 19.94
C GLU A 256 4.26 4.06 18.76
N PHE A 257 3.30 3.16 18.45
CA PHE A 257 2.28 3.35 17.42
C PHE A 257 1.36 4.56 17.64
N ILE A 258 1.11 4.95 18.89
CA ILE A 258 0.23 6.08 19.21
C ILE A 258 0.99 7.41 19.06
N GLN A 259 2.31 7.38 19.27
CA GLN A 259 3.16 8.56 19.39
C GLN A 259 3.31 9.34 18.07
N PHE A 260 3.33 8.64 16.93
CA PHE A 260 3.34 9.28 15.62
C PHE A 260 2.08 10.13 15.38
N PHE A 261 0.91 9.71 15.89
CA PHE A 261 -0.37 10.36 15.62
C PHE A 261 -0.72 11.47 16.60
N GLU A 262 -0.16 11.43 17.83
CA GLU A 262 -0.28 12.55 18.76
C GLU A 262 0.45 13.80 18.28
N MET A 263 1.47 13.67 17.42
CA MET A 263 2.17 14.83 16.83
C MET A 263 1.35 15.63 15.82
N PHE A 264 0.28 15.06 15.26
CA PHE A 264 -0.62 15.77 14.33
C PHE A 264 -1.83 16.40 15.03
N HIS A 265 -1.94 16.24 16.36
CA HIS A 265 -2.90 16.98 17.17
C HIS A 265 -2.22 18.15 17.87
N VAL A 266 -2.30 19.32 17.24
CA VAL A 266 -2.21 20.65 17.88
C VAL A 266 -3.45 21.44 17.48
#